data_AF-A0A0B2VZM2-F1
#
_entry.id   AF-A0A0B2VZM2-F1
#
_cell.length_a   1.000
_cell.length_b   1.000
_cell.length_c   1.000
_cell.angle_alpha   90.00
_cell.angle_beta   90.00
_cell.angle_gamma   90.00
#
_symmetry.space_group_name_H-M   'P 1'
#
loop_
_entity.id
_entity.type
_entity.pdbx_description
1 polymer ?
#
loop_
_entity_poly.entity_id
_entity_poly.type
_entity_poly.pdbx_seq_one_letter_code
_entity_poly.pdbx_strand_id
1 'polypeptide(L)'
;ISRTSDCYDLSADCSTRKEDCLKPANFSTMFESCKKTCGMCSESFVCKDVASDCAHYIDLCNDPAYEGLQKYCRSSCGLCNSPVCYDNIPTCNETFCNSPNYTNEQKKDNCAKTCNLC
;
A
#
# COMPACT_ATOMS: atom_id res chain seq x y z
N ILE A 1 4.00 22.53 6.20
CA ILE A 1 2.79 22.62 5.35
C ILE A 1 2.57 21.24 4.77
N SER A 2 1.40 20.66 5.07
CA SER A 2 1.03 19.27 4.84
C SER A 2 1.12 18.92 3.34
N ARG A 3 1.84 17.85 2.97
CA ARG A 3 1.67 17.22 1.65
C ARG A 3 0.40 16.36 1.73
N THR A 4 -0.75 16.97 1.52
CA THR A 4 -1.93 16.22 1.06
C THR A 4 -1.54 15.64 -0.30
N SER A 5 -1.38 14.32 -0.39
CA SER A 5 -1.26 13.66 -1.69
C SER A 5 -2.60 13.83 -2.39
N ASP A 6 -2.72 14.82 -3.27
CA ASP A 6 -3.98 15.09 -3.96
C ASP A 6 -4.40 13.83 -4.71
N CYS A 7 -5.48 13.20 -4.22
CA CYS A 7 -6.00 11.96 -4.78
C CYS A 7 -7.17 12.28 -5.69
N TYR A 8 -6.88 12.34 -6.98
CA TYR A 8 -7.82 12.67 -8.05
C TYR A 8 -7.66 11.68 -9.21
N ASP A 9 -8.69 11.59 -10.05
CA ASP A 9 -8.62 10.83 -11.29
C ASP A 9 -7.80 11.63 -12.32
N LEU A 10 -6.85 10.97 -12.98
CA LEU A 10 -6.09 11.55 -14.08
C LEU A 10 -6.87 11.53 -15.39
N SER A 11 -7.81 10.58 -15.55
CA SER A 11 -8.60 10.43 -16.76
C SER A 11 -10.02 10.95 -16.60
N ALA A 12 -10.54 11.60 -17.65
CA ALA A 12 -11.88 12.20 -17.64
C ALA A 12 -13.02 11.17 -17.77
N ASP A 13 -12.72 9.95 -18.22
CA ASP A 13 -13.67 8.86 -18.49
C ASP A 13 -13.75 7.83 -17.34
N CYS A 14 -13.18 8.13 -16.17
CA CYS A 14 -13.18 7.18 -15.06
C CYS A 14 -14.58 6.77 -14.61
N SER A 15 -15.55 7.70 -14.64
CA SER A 15 -16.94 7.41 -14.27
C SER A 15 -17.62 6.39 -15.20
N THR A 16 -17.27 6.37 -16.49
CA THR A 16 -17.83 5.39 -17.44
C THR A 16 -17.13 4.04 -17.36
N ARG A 17 -15.87 4.02 -16.91
CA ARG A 17 -15.05 2.81 -16.73
C ARG A 17 -15.10 2.24 -15.32
N LYS A 18 -16.01 2.68 -14.46
CA LYS A 18 -16.06 2.27 -13.04
C LYS A 18 -16.14 0.75 -12.84
N GLU A 19 -16.82 0.02 -13.73
CA GLU A 19 -16.89 -1.45 -13.67
C GLU A 19 -15.53 -2.13 -13.91
N ASP A 20 -14.61 -1.45 -14.59
CA ASP A 20 -13.27 -1.95 -14.85
C ASP A 20 -12.40 -1.95 -13.59
N CYS A 21 -12.76 -1.20 -12.54
CA CYS A 21 -12.08 -1.23 -11.24
C CYS A 21 -12.08 -2.64 -10.62
N LEU A 22 -13.08 -3.47 -10.97
CA LEU A 22 -13.23 -4.84 -10.45
C LEU A 22 -12.61 -5.90 -11.38
N LYS A 23 -12.18 -5.52 -12.59
CA LYS A 23 -11.63 -6.45 -13.58
C LYS A 23 -10.11 -6.54 -13.39
N PRO A 24 -9.56 -7.73 -13.11
CA PRO A 24 -8.11 -7.90 -12.89
C PRO A 24 -7.25 -7.39 -14.06
N ALA A 25 -7.74 -7.56 -15.30
CA ALA A 25 -7.06 -7.09 -16.51
C ALA A 25 -6.93 -5.55 -16.60
N ASN A 26 -7.83 -4.82 -15.94
CA ASN A 26 -7.91 -3.36 -16.04
C ASN A 26 -7.51 -2.66 -14.74
N PHE A 27 -7.28 -3.43 -13.66
CA PHE A 27 -6.96 -2.91 -12.34
C PHE A 27 -5.78 -1.94 -12.36
N SER A 28 -4.68 -2.24 -13.06
CA SER A 28 -3.49 -1.38 -13.14
C SER A 28 -3.81 -0.03 -13.78
N THR A 29 -4.48 -0.04 -14.93
CA THR A 29 -4.88 1.17 -15.66
C THR A 29 -5.85 2.02 -14.83
N MET A 30 -6.79 1.37 -14.16
CA MET A 30 -7.77 2.02 -13.31
C MET A 30 -7.16 2.56 -12.01
N PHE A 31 -6.14 1.91 -11.46
CA PHE A 31 -5.38 2.40 -10.31
C PHE A 31 -4.60 3.67 -10.65
N GLU A 32 -3.89 3.68 -11.77
CA GLU A 32 -3.09 4.84 -12.19
C GLU A 32 -3.97 6.03 -12.59
N SER A 33 -5.05 5.77 -13.33
CA SER A 33 -5.84 6.81 -13.97
C SER A 33 -7.10 7.20 -13.21
N CYS A 34 -7.66 6.29 -12.40
CA CYS A 34 -9.01 6.38 -11.86
C CYS A 34 -9.10 6.03 -10.37
N LYS A 35 -8.00 6.22 -9.64
CA LYS A 35 -7.88 5.94 -8.20
C LYS A 35 -9.02 6.52 -7.36
N LYS A 36 -9.56 7.70 -7.69
CA LYS A 36 -10.67 8.30 -6.94
C LYS A 36 -11.97 7.59 -7.28
N THR A 37 -12.27 7.41 -8.56
CA THR A 37 -13.49 6.72 -8.99
C THR A 37 -13.54 5.26 -8.52
N CYS A 38 -12.39 4.57 -8.49
CA CYS A 38 -12.30 3.20 -7.98
C CYS A 38 -12.31 3.09 -6.45
N GLY A 39 -12.46 4.20 -5.72
CA GLY A 39 -12.44 4.20 -4.25
C GLY A 39 -11.05 3.91 -3.65
N MET A 40 -10.01 3.91 -4.48
CA MET A 40 -8.62 3.71 -4.09
C MET A 40 -8.00 4.99 -3.52
N CYS A 41 -8.72 6.11 -3.57
CA CYS A 41 -8.40 7.35 -2.87
C CYS A 41 -8.77 7.37 -1.39
N SER A 42 -8.90 6.21 -0.75
CA SER A 42 -8.95 6.19 0.71
C SER A 42 -7.63 6.75 1.22
N GLU A 43 -7.70 7.93 1.84
CA GLU A 43 -6.56 8.69 2.32
C GLU A 43 -5.68 7.81 3.17
N SER A 44 -4.54 7.39 2.61
CA SER A 44 -3.46 6.72 3.31
C SER A 44 -3.89 5.36 3.90
N PHE A 45 -3.17 4.30 3.55
CA PHE A 45 -2.93 3.26 4.55
C PHE A 45 -2.11 3.90 5.66
N VAL A 46 -2.72 4.76 6.49
CA VAL A 46 -2.08 5.31 7.68
C VAL A 46 -1.77 4.09 8.50
N CYS A 47 -0.50 3.71 8.50
CA CYS A 47 -0.05 2.65 9.36
C CYS A 47 -0.14 3.23 10.78
N LYS A 48 -1.24 2.88 11.43
CA LYS A 48 -1.63 3.33 12.76
C LYS A 48 -2.05 2.14 13.58
N ASP A 49 -2.08 2.35 14.87
CA ASP A 49 -2.69 1.41 15.79
C ASP A 49 -4.22 1.46 15.64
N VAL A 50 -4.80 0.26 15.62
CA VAL A 50 -6.24 0.01 15.61
C VAL A 50 -6.74 -0.14 17.04
N ALA A 51 -5.94 -0.78 17.92
CA ALA A 51 -6.23 -0.88 19.34
C ALA A 51 -5.72 0.36 20.10
N SER A 52 -6.41 0.73 21.19
CA SER A 52 -6.13 1.96 21.93
C SER A 52 -5.05 1.81 23.01
N ASP A 53 -4.69 0.58 23.37
CA ASP A 53 -3.83 0.20 24.49
C ASP A 53 -2.44 -0.29 24.05
N CYS A 54 -2.10 -0.15 22.77
CA CYS A 54 -0.84 -0.62 22.18
C CYS A 54 0.43 -0.11 22.87
N ALA A 55 0.39 1.07 23.50
CA ALA A 55 1.51 1.63 24.25
C ALA A 55 1.95 0.76 25.45
N HIS A 56 1.06 -0.08 25.99
CA HIS A 56 1.38 -0.98 27.10
C HIS A 56 2.05 -2.28 26.65
N TYR A 57 2.02 -2.57 25.35
CA TYR A 57 2.37 -3.89 24.80
C TYR A 57 3.52 -3.85 23.80
N ILE A 58 4.25 -2.72 23.71
CA ILE A 58 5.34 -2.51 22.76
C ILE A 58 6.39 -3.64 22.83
N ASP A 59 6.76 -4.05 24.05
CA ASP A 59 7.79 -5.09 24.26
C ASP A 59 7.29 -6.51 23.93
N LEU A 60 5.98 -6.70 23.75
CA LEU A 60 5.36 -8.00 23.48
C LEU A 60 5.03 -8.21 22.00
N CYS A 61 5.40 -7.27 21.12
CA CYS A 61 5.09 -7.32 19.69
C CYS A 61 5.64 -8.56 18.97
N ASN A 62 6.61 -9.27 19.55
CA ASN A 62 7.17 -10.51 19.01
C ASN A 62 6.87 -11.74 19.89
N ASP A 63 6.05 -11.57 20.94
CA ASP A 63 5.66 -12.66 21.82
C ASP A 63 4.56 -13.50 21.15
N PRO A 64 4.74 -14.82 20.97
CA PRO A 64 3.74 -15.70 20.36
C PRO A 64 2.46 -15.85 21.20
N ALA A 65 2.44 -15.47 22.48
CA ALA A 65 1.20 -15.37 23.26
C ALA A 65 0.36 -14.13 22.87
N TYR A 66 0.93 -13.20 22.10
CA TYR A 66 0.34 -11.91 21.74
C TYR A 66 0.34 -11.65 20.21
N GLU A 67 0.08 -12.68 19.40
CA GLU A 67 0.10 -12.63 17.92
C GLU A 67 -0.75 -11.49 17.31
N GLY A 68 -1.78 -11.03 18.03
CA GLY A 68 -2.64 -9.93 17.60
C GLY A 68 -1.96 -8.56 17.55
N LEU A 69 -0.87 -8.34 18.30
CA LEU A 69 -0.24 -7.02 18.42
C LEU A 69 0.35 -6.54 17.10
N GLN A 70 0.99 -7.41 16.32
CA GLN A 70 1.51 -7.03 15.00
C GLN A 70 0.42 -6.63 14.00
N LYS A 71 -0.83 -7.05 14.23
CA LYS A 71 -1.98 -6.68 13.40
C LYS A 71 -2.66 -5.39 13.87
N TYR A 72 -2.88 -5.25 15.18
CA TYR A 72 -3.67 -4.15 15.75
C TYR A 72 -2.83 -3.00 16.30
N CYS A 73 -1.53 -3.21 16.51
CA CYS A 73 -0.59 -2.25 17.09
C CYS A 73 0.61 -2.01 16.17
N ARG A 74 0.37 -1.97 14.85
CA ARG A 74 1.42 -1.88 13.83
C ARG A 74 2.37 -0.71 14.04
N SER A 75 1.87 0.44 14.51
CA SER A 75 2.69 1.63 14.72
C SER A 75 3.52 1.50 15.97
N SER A 76 2.88 1.11 17.08
CA SER A 76 3.56 0.83 18.35
C SER A 76 4.60 -0.30 18.24
N CYS A 77 4.35 -1.30 17.39
CA CYS A 77 5.29 -2.39 17.09
C CYS A 77 6.38 -2.01 16.07
N GLY A 78 6.48 -0.74 15.66
CA GLY A 78 7.49 -0.26 14.73
C GLY A 78 7.31 -0.74 13.28
N LEU A 79 6.21 -1.44 12.97
CA LEU A 79 5.90 -1.99 11.64
C LEU A 79 5.44 -0.91 10.65
N CYS A 80 5.22 0.31 11.14
CA CYS A 80 4.86 1.48 10.34
C CYS A 80 6.05 2.30 9.84
N ASN A 81 7.27 1.99 10.31
CA ASN A 81 8.51 2.56 9.80
C ASN A 81 9.20 1.64 8.77
N SER A 82 8.65 0.44 8.55
CA SER A 82 9.05 -0.39 7.43
C SER A 82 8.36 0.14 6.17
N PRO A 83 9.07 0.33 5.05
CA PRO A 83 8.41 0.61 3.80
C PRO A 83 7.36 -0.47 3.57
N VAL A 84 6.17 0.00 3.27
CA VAL A 84 4.97 -0.79 3.14
C VAL A 84 5.26 -2.07 2.32
N CYS A 85 5.36 -3.22 2.98
CA CYS A 85 5.86 -4.45 2.37
C CYS A 85 4.74 -5.25 1.70
N TYR A 86 4.16 -4.67 0.66
CA TYR A 86 3.22 -5.37 -0.21
C TYR A 86 3.39 -4.88 -1.64
N ASP A 87 2.89 -5.68 -2.57
CA ASP A 87 2.89 -5.35 -3.99
C ASP A 87 1.62 -4.54 -4.31
N ASN A 88 1.81 -3.33 -4.81
CA ASN A 88 0.73 -2.41 -5.20
C ASN A 88 0.18 -2.69 -6.61
N ILE A 89 0.92 -3.46 -7.43
CA ILE A 89 0.50 -3.83 -8.78
C ILE A 89 0.50 -5.35 -8.99
N PRO A 90 -0.44 -5.90 -9.78
CA PRO A 90 -0.54 -7.35 -9.99
C PRO A 90 0.56 -7.91 -10.91
N THR A 91 1.33 -7.05 -11.56
CA THR A 91 2.37 -7.41 -12.54
C THR A 91 3.76 -7.58 -11.92
N CYS A 92 3.88 -7.58 -10.60
CA CYS A 92 5.15 -7.79 -9.91
C CYS A 92 5.77 -9.14 -10.27
N ASN A 93 6.99 -9.09 -10.77
CA ASN A 93 7.82 -10.25 -11.11
C ASN A 93 9.31 -9.82 -11.18
N GLU A 94 10.20 -10.79 -11.35
CA GLU A 94 11.65 -10.52 -11.44
C GLU A 94 12.03 -9.56 -12.58
N THR A 95 11.32 -9.61 -13.71
CA THR A 95 11.55 -8.70 -14.84
C THR A 95 11.27 -7.25 -14.45
N PHE A 96 10.21 -7.00 -13.69
CA PHE A 96 9.91 -5.67 -13.14
C PHE A 96 11.00 -5.21 -12.17
N CYS A 97 11.44 -6.10 -11.26
CA CYS A 97 12.47 -5.79 -10.27
C CYS A 97 13.84 -5.47 -10.90
N ASN A 98 14.18 -6.13 -12.01
CA ASN A 98 15.45 -5.93 -12.70
C ASN A 98 15.37 -4.91 -13.85
N SER A 99 14.18 -4.44 -14.21
CA SER A 99 14.01 -3.52 -15.33
C SER A 99 14.74 -2.19 -15.07
N PRO A 100 15.54 -1.71 -16.04
CA PRO A 100 16.19 -0.39 -15.96
C PRO A 100 15.20 0.76 -16.20
N ASN A 101 13.97 0.47 -16.64
CA ASN A 101 12.95 1.48 -16.91
C ASN A 101 12.26 2.01 -15.64
N TYR A 102 12.51 1.38 -14.48
CA TYR A 102 11.92 1.78 -13.20
C TYR A 102 13.01 2.12 -12.19
N THR A 103 12.84 3.21 -11.45
CA THR A 103 13.73 3.60 -10.37
C THR A 103 13.59 2.67 -9.17
N ASN A 104 14.57 2.66 -8.27
CA ASN A 104 14.49 1.87 -7.03
C ASN A 104 13.30 2.29 -6.15
N GLU A 105 12.93 3.57 -6.16
CA GLU A 105 11.71 4.05 -5.48
C GLU A 105 10.45 3.52 -6.15
N GLN A 106 10.35 3.54 -7.48
CA GLN A 106 9.21 2.95 -8.18
C GLN A 106 9.10 1.44 -7.97
N LYS A 107 10.23 0.73 -7.87
CA LYS A 107 10.25 -0.71 -7.58
C LYS A 107 9.79 -1.00 -6.17
N LYS A 108 10.22 -0.17 -5.21
CA LYS A 108 9.82 -0.24 -3.82
C LYS A 108 8.34 0.12 -3.63
N ASP A 109 7.86 1.17 -4.29
CA ASP A 109 6.47 1.59 -4.18
C ASP A 109 5.52 0.58 -4.85
N ASN A 110 5.92 -0.03 -5.97
CA ASN A 110 5.03 -0.93 -6.71
C ASN A 110 5.13 -2.39 -6.29
N CYS A 111 6.33 -2.88 -5.98
CA CYS A 111 6.61 -4.30 -5.78
C CYS A 111 7.58 -4.55 -4.63
N ALA A 112 7.48 -3.79 -3.51
CA ALA A 112 8.38 -3.93 -2.36
C ALA A 112 8.56 -5.38 -1.92
N LYS A 113 7.45 -6.14 -1.88
CA LYS A 113 7.46 -7.54 -1.43
C LYS A 113 8.09 -8.46 -2.47
N THR A 114 7.63 -8.41 -3.73
CA THR A 114 8.16 -9.27 -4.80
C THR A 114 9.62 -8.97 -5.12
N CYS A 115 10.04 -7.71 -5.04
CA CYS A 115 11.42 -7.29 -5.31
C CYS A 115 12.35 -7.38 -4.10
N ASN A 116 11.86 -7.84 -2.94
CA ASN A 116 12.62 -7.85 -1.68
C ASN A 116 13.26 -6.49 -1.36
N LEU A 117 12.48 -5.41 -1.55
CA LEU A 117 12.87 -4.02 -1.25
C LEU A 117 12.20 -3.50 0.04
N CYS A 118 11.65 -4.42 0.81
CA CYS A 118 11.48 -4.32 2.24
C CYS A 118 12.87 -4.50 2.91
#